data_AF-A0AAV3J2D6-F1
#
_entry.id   AF-A0AAV3J2D6-F1
#
_cell.length_a   1.000
_cell.length_b   1.000
_cell.length_c   1.000
_cell.angle_alpha   90.00
_cell.angle_beta   90.00
_cell.angle_gamma   90.00
#
_symmetry.space_group_name_H-M   'P 1'
#
loop_
_entity.id
_entity.type
_entity.pdbx_description
1 polymer ?
#
loop_
_entity_poly.entity_id
_entity_poly.type
_entity_poly.pdbx_seq_one_letter_code
_entity_poly.pdbx_strand_id
1 'polypeptide(L)'
;MTLLAILSGGTFVHYLFGGSVPIMGVFLTMVGLDLFTGYAKALKSHTWVSSINLYGLFTKFITFSTIICAAALDKLAPVVGIDLPINVALIWTALLILYEIGSILENAHAFGLKIAWLQKWLRVFEQDVGEFPDKDDQENNVQ
;
A
#
# COMPACT_ATOMS: atom_id res chain seq x y z
N MET A 1 -16.10 -22.36 22.63
CA MET A 1 -14.80 -21.75 22.28
C MET A 1 -14.85 -20.90 21.02
N THR A 2 -15.58 -21.32 19.98
CA THR A 2 -15.77 -20.57 18.72
C THR A 2 -16.41 -19.18 18.88
N LEU A 3 -17.44 -19.02 19.73
CA LEU A 3 -18.10 -17.72 19.92
C LEU A 3 -17.20 -16.67 20.58
N LEU A 4 -16.45 -17.07 21.61
CA LEU A 4 -15.48 -16.23 22.32
C LEU A 4 -14.29 -15.85 21.43
N ALA A 5 -13.83 -16.76 20.57
CA ALA A 5 -12.75 -16.51 19.61
C ALA A 5 -13.17 -15.57 18.46
N ILE A 6 -14.40 -15.69 17.97
CA ILE A 6 -14.97 -14.79 16.96
C ILE A 6 -15.17 -13.39 17.55
N LEU A 7 -15.66 -13.30 18.80
CA LEU A 7 -15.76 -12.04 19.54
C LEU A 7 -14.38 -11.39 19.75
N SER A 8 -13.37 -12.14 20.18
CA SER A 8 -12.02 -11.60 20.39
C SER A 8 -11.34 -11.21 19.07
N GLY A 9 -11.54 -12.00 18.01
CA GLY A 9 -10.96 -11.74 16.69
C GLY A 9 -11.54 -10.48 16.04
N GLY A 10 -12.87 -10.34 16.06
CA GLY A 10 -13.55 -9.15 15.56
C GLY A 10 -13.12 -7.88 16.30
N THR A 11 -13.09 -7.92 17.63
CA THR A 11 -12.63 -6.78 18.45
C THR A 11 -11.17 -6.43 18.17
N PHE A 12 -10.29 -7.42 17.99
CA PHE A 12 -8.89 -7.19 17.66
C PHE A 12 -8.71 -6.55 16.28
N VAL A 13 -9.46 -7.00 15.27
CA VAL A 13 -9.43 -6.41 13.93
C VAL A 13 -9.93 -4.96 13.95
N HIS A 14 -11.06 -4.70 14.62
CA HIS A 14 -11.56 -3.33 14.79
C HIS A 14 -10.58 -2.45 15.57
N TYR A 15 -9.89 -3.00 16.56
CA TYR A 15 -8.85 -2.29 17.27
C TYR A 15 -7.66 -1.95 16.35
N LEU A 16 -7.12 -2.89 15.58
CA LEU A 16 -5.93 -2.63 14.77
C LEU A 16 -6.19 -1.72 13.57
N PHE A 17 -7.34 -1.88 12.92
CA PHE A 17 -7.60 -1.29 11.61
C PHE A 17 -8.59 -0.12 11.65
N GLY A 18 -9.30 0.06 12.76
CA GLY A 18 -10.18 1.22 12.99
C GLY A 18 -11.16 1.43 11.84
N GLY A 19 -11.14 2.62 11.24
CA GLY A 19 -12.06 2.97 10.15
C GLY A 19 -11.76 2.33 8.80
N SER A 20 -10.64 1.61 8.64
CA SER A 20 -10.34 0.89 7.40
C SER A 20 -11.06 -0.47 7.27
N VAL A 21 -11.59 -1.02 8.38
CA VAL A 21 -12.24 -2.34 8.40
C VAL A 21 -13.28 -2.56 7.29
N PRO A 22 -14.17 -1.59 6.95
CA PRO A 22 -15.19 -1.79 5.91
C PRO A 22 -14.61 -2.07 4.51
N ILE A 23 -13.41 -1.55 4.21
CA ILE A 23 -12.78 -1.66 2.89
C ILE A 23 -11.54 -2.57 2.88
N MET A 24 -11.15 -3.11 4.04
CA MET A 24 -9.99 -3.98 4.20
C MET A 24 -10.07 -5.22 3.29
N GLY A 25 -11.26 -5.80 3.11
CA GLY A 25 -11.46 -6.94 2.20
C GLY A 25 -11.12 -6.61 0.75
N VAL A 26 -11.43 -5.39 0.30
CA VAL A 26 -11.08 -4.91 -1.05
C VAL A 26 -9.58 -4.75 -1.17
N PHE A 27 -8.93 -4.11 -0.19
CA PHE A 27 -7.48 -3.97 -0.15
C PHE A 27 -6.75 -5.32 -0.23
N LEU A 28 -7.12 -6.28 0.63
CA LEU A 28 -6.50 -7.60 0.64
C LEU A 28 -6.73 -8.36 -0.68
N THR A 29 -7.89 -8.18 -1.31
CA THR A 29 -8.16 -8.75 -2.64
C THR A 29 -7.24 -8.15 -3.69
N MET A 30 -7.04 -6.82 -3.69
CA MET A 30 -6.11 -6.17 -4.62
C MET A 30 -4.66 -6.61 -4.39
N VAL A 31 -4.21 -6.68 -3.14
CA VAL A 31 -2.88 -7.23 -2.79
C VAL A 31 -2.72 -8.66 -3.31
N GLY A 32 -3.73 -9.51 -3.14
CA GLY A 32 -3.71 -10.89 -3.64
C GLY A 32 -3.64 -10.97 -5.16
N LEU A 33 -4.43 -10.15 -5.86
CA LEU A 33 -4.39 -10.05 -7.32
C LEU A 33 -3.04 -9.51 -7.81
N ASP A 34 -2.48 -8.51 -7.13
CA ASP A 34 -1.19 -7.97 -7.49
C ASP A 34 -0.08 -9.00 -7.34
N LEU A 35 -0.03 -9.69 -6.20
CA LEU A 35 0.90 -10.81 -6.00
C LEU A 35 0.75 -11.86 -7.09
N PHE A 36 -0.48 -12.26 -7.41
CA PHE A 36 -0.74 -13.23 -8.47
C PHE A 36 -0.21 -12.75 -9.84
N THR A 37 -0.51 -11.50 -10.22
CA THR A 37 -0.05 -10.93 -11.50
C THR A 37 1.46 -10.72 -11.55
N GLY A 38 2.08 -10.30 -10.44
CA GLY A 38 3.53 -10.18 -10.31
C GLY A 38 4.24 -11.54 -10.41
N TYR A 39 3.71 -12.57 -9.75
CA TYR A 39 4.24 -13.94 -9.88
C TYR A 39 4.12 -14.45 -11.30
N ALA A 40 2.97 -14.25 -11.94
CA ALA A 40 2.77 -14.64 -13.31
C ALA A 40 3.78 -13.91 -14.23
N LYS A 41 4.01 -12.61 -14.02
CA LYS A 41 4.98 -11.81 -14.80
C LYS A 41 6.38 -12.42 -14.68
N ALA A 42 6.83 -12.69 -13.45
CA ALA A 42 8.13 -13.28 -13.18
C ALA A 42 8.32 -14.67 -13.80
N LEU A 43 7.25 -15.49 -13.87
CA LEU A 43 7.27 -16.79 -14.55
C LEU A 43 7.45 -16.62 -16.06
N LYS A 44 6.73 -15.68 -16.69
CA LYS A 44 6.84 -15.41 -18.13
C LYS A 44 8.22 -14.86 -18.53
N SER A 45 8.82 -14.01 -17.69
CA SER A 45 10.12 -13.41 -17.98
C SER A 45 11.32 -14.30 -17.63
N HIS A 46 11.11 -15.50 -17.07
CA HIS A 46 12.17 -16.37 -16.54
C HIS A 46 13.09 -15.68 -15.50
N THR A 47 12.62 -14.61 -14.85
CA THR A 47 13.41 -13.81 -13.89
C THR A 47 13.06 -14.15 -12.44
N TRP A 48 12.78 -15.43 -12.14
CA TRP A 48 12.39 -15.84 -10.80
C TRP A 48 13.59 -15.84 -9.84
N VAL A 49 13.83 -14.68 -9.22
CA VAL A 49 14.86 -14.52 -8.19
C VAL A 49 14.18 -14.42 -6.83
N SER A 50 14.45 -15.40 -5.96
CA SER A 50 13.79 -15.54 -4.65
C SER A 50 13.94 -14.31 -3.76
N SER A 51 15.10 -13.64 -3.77
CA SER A 51 15.35 -12.42 -2.99
C SER A 51 14.51 -11.23 -3.45
N ILE A 52 14.33 -11.05 -4.76
CA ILE A 52 13.50 -9.98 -5.33
C ILE A 52 12.03 -10.21 -4.94
N ASN A 53 11.58 -11.46 -4.96
CA ASN A 53 10.22 -11.80 -4.53
C ASN A 53 9.98 -11.54 -3.03
N LEU A 54 10.92 -11.94 -2.17
CA LEU A 54 10.82 -11.70 -0.73
C LEU A 54 10.78 -10.20 -0.42
N TYR A 55 11.59 -9.40 -1.13
CA TYR A 55 11.56 -7.94 -1.02
C TYR A 55 10.18 -7.38 -1.41
N GLY A 56 9.61 -7.80 -2.54
CA GLY A 56 8.27 -7.38 -2.96
C GLY A 56 7.17 -7.74 -1.95
N LEU A 57 7.22 -8.95 -1.39
CA LEU A 57 6.30 -9.38 -0.34
C LEU A 57 6.48 -8.55 0.94
N PHE A 58 7.72 -8.26 1.32
CA PHE A 58 8.03 -7.44 2.49
C PHE A 58 7.52 -6.01 2.32
N THR A 59 7.70 -5.41 1.13
CA THR A 59 7.15 -4.08 0.83
C THR A 59 5.63 -4.07 1.01
N LYS A 60 4.91 -5.08 0.53
CA LYS A 60 3.45 -5.18 0.74
C LYS A 60 3.07 -5.33 2.20
N PHE A 61 3.87 -6.07 2.98
CA PHE A 61 3.68 -6.18 4.42
C PHE A 61 3.89 -4.83 5.14
N ILE A 62 4.90 -4.05 4.71
CA ILE A 62 5.11 -2.68 5.21
C ILE A 62 3.93 -1.79 4.82
N THR A 63 3.48 -1.84 3.57
CA THR A 63 2.30 -1.10 3.09
C THR A 63 1.07 -1.42 3.94
N PHE A 64 0.80 -2.69 4.23
CA PHE A 64 -0.26 -3.10 5.15
C PHE A 64 -0.07 -2.54 6.57
N SER A 65 1.16 -2.55 7.08
CA SER A 65 1.48 -2.00 8.40
C SER A 65 1.22 -0.50 8.50
N THR A 66 1.35 0.26 7.40
CA THR A 66 1.01 1.69 7.40
C THR A 66 -0.48 1.96 7.64
N ILE A 67 -1.37 1.01 7.34
CA ILE A 67 -2.81 1.12 7.67
C ILE A 67 -3.00 1.10 9.20
N ILE A 68 -2.22 0.27 9.90
CA ILE A 68 -2.25 0.22 11.37
C ILE A 68 -1.76 1.55 11.94
N CYS A 69 -0.73 2.15 11.35
CA CYS A 69 -0.26 3.48 11.73
C CYS A 69 -1.34 4.55 11.51
N ALA A 70 -2.04 4.53 10.37
CA ALA A 70 -3.14 5.45 10.09
C ALA A 70 -4.30 5.28 11.09
N ALA A 71 -4.64 4.03 11.45
CA ALA A 71 -5.64 3.74 12.48
C ALA A 71 -5.19 4.14 13.89
N ALA A 72 -3.89 4.12 14.17
CA ALA A 72 -3.35 4.65 15.41
C ALA A 72 -3.45 6.18 15.46
N LEU A 73 -3.19 6.87 14.34
CA LEU A 73 -3.34 8.33 14.23
C LEU A 73 -4.78 8.78 14.50
N ASP A 74 -5.78 8.08 13.96
CA ASP A 74 -7.20 8.34 14.23
C ASP A 74 -7.54 8.31 15.73
N LYS A 75 -6.83 7.48 16.52
CA LYS A 75 -7.02 7.39 17.97
C LYS A 75 -6.18 8.39 18.76
N LEU A 76 -5.00 8.72 18.26
CA LEU A 76 -4.07 9.63 18.92
C LEU A 76 -4.46 11.10 18.72
N ALA A 77 -5.00 11.47 17.56
CA ALA A 77 -5.37 12.85 17.25
C ALA A 77 -6.31 13.48 18.31
N PRO A 78 -7.42 12.82 18.73
CA PRO A 78 -8.28 13.36 19.78
C PRO A 78 -7.58 13.51 21.13
N VAL A 79 -6.64 12.61 21.46
CA VAL A 79 -5.88 12.65 22.74
C VAL A 79 -4.99 13.88 22.82
N VAL A 80 -4.47 14.35 21.69
CA VAL A 80 -3.67 15.58 21.60
C VAL A 80 -4.50 16.83 21.31
N GLY A 81 -5.83 16.73 21.36
CA GLY A 81 -6.75 17.86 21.14
C GLY A 81 -6.95 18.23 19.67
N ILE A 82 -6.59 17.35 18.74
CA ILE A 82 -6.83 17.53 17.29
C ILE A 82 -8.11 16.78 16.93
N ASP A 83 -9.12 17.51 16.47
CA ASP A 83 -10.34 16.92 15.91
C ASP A 83 -10.20 16.78 14.39
N LEU A 84 -10.14 15.54 13.90
CA LEU A 84 -10.07 15.25 12.47
C LEU A 84 -11.49 14.91 11.99
N PRO A 85 -12.09 15.73 11.10
CA PRO A 85 -13.43 15.49 10.59
C PRO A 85 -13.50 14.31 9.60
N ILE A 86 -12.38 13.62 9.37
CA ILE A 86 -12.19 12.55 8.42
C ILE A 86 -11.50 11.37 9.09
N ASN A 87 -11.84 10.15 8.65
CA ASN A 87 -11.16 8.95 9.11
C ASN A 87 -9.89 8.72 8.26
N VAL A 88 -8.72 8.92 8.87
CA VAL A 88 -7.41 8.82 8.21
C VAL A 88 -7.17 7.39 7.74
N ALA A 89 -7.50 6.38 8.54
CA ALA A 89 -7.32 4.98 8.17
C ALA A 89 -8.13 4.61 6.92
N LEU A 90 -9.36 5.08 6.81
CA LEU A 90 -10.25 4.86 5.68
C LEU A 90 -9.67 5.48 4.40
N ILE A 91 -9.31 6.75 4.46
CA ILE A 91 -8.75 7.46 3.29
C ILE A 91 -7.44 6.83 2.87
N TRP A 92 -6.55 6.55 3.82
CA TRP A 92 -5.26 5.93 3.55
C TRP A 92 -5.42 4.56 2.90
N THR A 93 -6.33 3.73 3.41
CA THR A 93 -6.60 2.41 2.82
C THR A 93 -7.19 2.53 1.42
N ALA A 94 -8.04 3.52 1.16
CA ALA A 94 -8.56 3.79 -0.18
C ALA A 94 -7.44 4.18 -1.17
N LEU A 95 -6.48 5.01 -0.74
CA LEU A 95 -5.31 5.35 -1.54
C LEU A 95 -4.43 4.12 -1.82
N LEU A 96 -4.24 3.26 -0.82
CA LEU A 96 -3.50 2.01 -1.00
C LEU A 96 -4.19 1.01 -1.92
N ILE A 97 -5.52 0.99 -1.95
CA ILE A 97 -6.28 0.21 -2.96
C ILE A 97 -5.96 0.72 -4.36
N LEU A 98 -5.96 2.03 -4.57
CA LEU A 98 -5.59 2.63 -5.87
C LEU A 98 -4.14 2.32 -6.24
N TYR A 99 -3.23 2.35 -5.26
CA TYR A 99 -1.84 1.96 -5.44
C TYR A 99 -1.69 0.50 -5.91
N GLU A 100 -2.38 -0.45 -5.27
CA GLU A 100 -2.37 -1.85 -5.68
C GLU A 100 -2.98 -2.06 -7.07
N ILE A 101 -4.05 -1.31 -7.41
CA ILE A 101 -4.60 -1.30 -8.78
C ILE A 101 -3.52 -0.84 -9.78
N GLY A 102 -2.78 0.23 -9.47
CA GLY A 102 -1.66 0.69 -10.30
C GLY A 102 -0.59 -0.38 -10.52
N SER A 103 -0.24 -1.13 -9.46
CA SER A 103 0.73 -2.22 -9.54
C SER A 103 0.24 -3.39 -10.40
N ILE A 104 -1.03 -3.79 -10.27
CA ILE A 104 -1.66 -4.81 -11.12
C ILE A 104 -1.61 -4.39 -12.59
N LEU A 105 -1.90 -3.13 -12.86
CA LEU A 105 -1.91 -2.56 -14.20
C LEU A 105 -0.51 -2.58 -14.84
N GLU A 106 0.53 -2.29 -14.06
CA GLU A 106 1.93 -2.42 -14.51
C GLU A 106 2.27 -3.89 -14.83
N ASN A 107 1.85 -4.82 -13.98
CA ASN A 107 2.06 -6.26 -14.21
C ASN A 107 1.30 -6.74 -15.45
N ALA A 108 0.06 -6.31 -15.65
CA ALA A 108 -0.77 -6.63 -16.81
C ALA A 108 -0.20 -6.08 -18.12
N HIS A 109 0.42 -4.90 -18.10
CA HIS A 109 1.09 -4.34 -19.27
C HIS A 109 2.24 -5.23 -19.75
N ALA A 110 3.05 -5.77 -18.83
CA ALA A 110 4.11 -6.73 -19.16
C ALA A 110 3.56 -8.03 -19.78
N PHE A 111 2.28 -8.34 -19.57
CA PHE A 111 1.60 -9.45 -20.23
C PHE A 111 1.18 -9.18 -21.67
N GLY A 112 1.18 -7.92 -22.11
CA GLY A 112 0.76 -7.53 -23.46
C GLY A 112 -0.62 -6.86 -23.51
N LEU A 113 -1.26 -6.59 -22.36
CA LEU A 113 -2.46 -5.74 -22.29
C LEU A 113 -2.05 -4.28 -22.57
N LYS A 114 -2.02 -3.92 -23.86
CA LYS A 114 -1.70 -2.57 -24.33
C LYS A 114 -2.92 -1.66 -24.22
N ILE A 115 -3.22 -1.22 -23.00
CA ILE A 115 -4.24 -0.18 -22.78
C ILE A 115 -3.57 1.19 -22.96
N ALA A 116 -3.75 1.82 -24.13
CA ALA A 116 -3.06 3.06 -24.52
C ALA A 116 -3.32 4.24 -23.55
N TRP A 117 -4.52 4.32 -22.95
CA TRP A 117 -4.85 5.35 -21.96
C TRP A 117 -4.06 5.15 -20.64
N LEU A 118 -3.78 3.90 -20.28
CA LEU A 118 -3.12 3.51 -19.05
C LEU A 118 -1.63 3.89 -19.04
N GLN A 119 -0.96 3.68 -20.17
CA GLN A 119 0.44 4.07 -20.37
C GLN A 119 0.64 5.58 -20.21
N LYS A 120 -0.37 6.37 -20.59
CA LYS A 120 -0.33 7.83 -20.46
C LYS A 120 -0.46 8.26 -18.99
N TRP A 121 -1.32 7.60 -18.21
CA TRP A 121 -1.46 7.87 -16.77
C TRP A 121 -0.26 7.39 -15.96
N LEU A 122 0.28 6.20 -16.25
CA LEU A 122 1.44 5.66 -15.52
C LEU A 122 2.68 6.56 -15.66
N ARG A 123 2.93 7.08 -16.88
CA ARG A 123 4.03 8.02 -17.16
C ARG A 123 3.92 9.34 -16.41
N VAL A 124 2.70 9.82 -16.15
CA VAL A 124 2.48 11.05 -15.37
C VAL A 124 2.91 10.83 -13.91
N PHE A 125 2.60 9.68 -13.32
CA PHE A 125 3.06 9.34 -11.96
C PHE A 125 4.58 9.13 -11.88
N GLU A 126 5.21 8.55 -12.90
CA GLU A 126 6.67 8.35 -12.95
C GLU A 126 7.45 9.68 -13.01
N GLN A 127 6.90 10.70 -13.67
CA GLN A 127 7.53 12.00 -13.83
C GLN A 127 7.57 12.81 -12.52
N ASP A 128 6.57 12.64 -11.65
CA ASP A 128 6.44 13.40 -10.40
C ASP A 128 7.18 12.78 -9.20
N VAL A 129 7.67 11.53 -9.32
CA VAL A 129 8.42 10.83 -8.24
C VAL A 129 9.93 11.06 -8.35
N GLY A 130 10.42 11.59 -9.48
CA GLY A 130 11.84 11.84 -9.74
C GLY A 130 12.43 13.14 -9.16
N GLU A 131 11.62 14.00 -8.52
CA GLU A 131 12.07 15.26 -7.93
C GLU A 131 11.91 15.28 -6.39
N PHE A 132 12.55 14.35 -5.70
CA PHE A 132 13.03 14.63 -4.35
C PHE A 132 14.55 14.83 -4.43
N PRO A 133 15.05 16.07 -4.35
CA PRO A 133 16.48 16.28 -4.24
C PRO A 133 16.94 15.74 -2.88
N ASP A 134 17.87 14.79 -2.91
CA ASP A 134 18.69 14.43 -1.75
C ASP A 134 19.31 15.72 -1.20
N LYS A 135 18.84 16.15 -0.04
CA LYS A 135 19.48 17.23 0.73
C LYS A 135 20.66 16.64 1.48
N ASP A 136 21.79 16.49 0.81
CA ASP A 136 23.10 16.24 1.44
C ASP A 136 24.17 17.13 0.80
N ASP A 137 24.00 18.46 0.88
CA ASP A 137 25.04 19.44 0.51
C ASP A 137 24.93 20.74 1.34
N GLN A 138 24.75 20.63 2.68
CA GLN A 138 24.87 21.79 3.59
C GLN A 138 25.73 21.54 4.84
N GLU A 139 26.77 20.71 4.74
CA GLU A 139 27.90 20.78 5.67
C GLU A 139 29.20 20.88 4.86
N ASN A 140 29.64 22.11 4.61
CA ASN A 140 31.04 22.56 4.61
C ASN A 140 31.17 23.84 3.78
N ASN A 141 30.94 24.99 4.42
CA ASN A 141 31.67 26.23 4.15
C ASN A 141 31.35 27.25 5.26
N VAL A 142 31.92 27.02 6.43
CA VAL A 142 32.30 28.10 7.35
C VAL A 142 33.81 28.04 7.46
N GLN A 143 34.47 28.82 6.62
CA GLN A 143 35.81 29.36 6.86
C GLN A 143 35.80 30.84 6.49
#